data_AF-A0A382PIG9-F1
#
_entry.id   AF-A0A382PIG9-F1
#
_cell.length_a   1.000
_cell.length_b   1.000
_cell.length_c   1.000
_cell.angle_alpha   90.00
_cell.angle_beta   90.00
_cell.angle_gamma   90.00
#
_symmetry.space_group_name_H-M   'P 1'
#
loop_
_entity.id
_entity.type
_entity.pdbx_description
1 polymer ?
#
loop_
_entity_poly.entity_id
_entity_poly.type
_entity_poly.pdbx_seq_one_letter_code
_entity_poly.pdbx_strand_id
1 'polypeptide(L)'
;NMDGHQWRRHLNQVGSDMIDVEQFGGGEYIQAFVNAGGTYSNPGTYLWLNARTPYQQAGQWGYFKVLPGGDRSILPLGGAAPKPGKTASKGAGDDVLSMNK
;
A
#
# COMPACT_ATOMS: atom_id res chain seq x y z
N ASN A 1 1.84 9.20 -7.11
CA ASN A 1 0.40 9.09 -6.85
C ASN A 1 0.05 7.62 -6.68
N MET A 2 -0.83 7.30 -5.74
CA MET A 2 -1.31 5.93 -5.48
C MET A 2 -2.83 5.95 -5.48
N ASP A 3 -3.43 5.41 -6.52
CA ASP A 3 -4.88 5.45 -6.72
C ASP A 3 -5.64 4.81 -5.54
N GLY A 4 -6.72 5.45 -5.13
CA GLY A 4 -7.57 5.03 -4.00
C GLY A 4 -6.91 5.04 -2.62
N HIS A 5 -5.61 5.33 -2.49
CA HIS A 5 -4.88 5.29 -1.22
C HIS A 5 -4.43 6.70 -0.80
N GLN A 6 -4.59 6.99 0.48
CA GLN A 6 -4.11 8.23 1.07
C GLN A 6 -3.24 7.94 2.30
N TRP A 7 -2.30 8.84 2.57
CA TRP A 7 -1.48 8.85 3.77
C TRP A 7 -1.39 10.26 4.33
N ARG A 8 -0.98 10.38 5.59
CA ARG A 8 -0.73 11.69 6.21
C ARG A 8 0.53 12.31 5.62
N ARG A 9 0.45 13.57 5.20
CA ARG A 9 1.64 14.34 4.74
C ARG A 9 2.73 14.38 5.81
N HIS A 10 2.35 14.69 7.05
CA HIS A 10 3.26 14.68 8.19
C HIS A 10 3.08 13.40 8.99
N LEU A 11 4.11 12.57 9.00
CA LEU A 11 4.09 11.28 9.66
C LEU A 11 3.79 11.45 11.16
N ASN A 12 2.86 10.66 11.69
CA ASN A 12 2.42 10.64 13.09
C ASN A 12 1.78 11.94 13.63
N GLN A 13 1.59 12.98 12.82
CA GLN A 13 0.86 14.18 13.23
C GLN A 13 -0.65 13.95 13.11
N VAL A 14 -1.36 14.05 14.23
CA VAL A 14 -2.83 13.99 14.27
C VAL A 14 -3.40 15.22 13.55
N GLY A 15 -4.40 15.02 12.69
CA GLY A 15 -5.01 16.10 11.90
C GLY A 15 -4.16 16.61 10.73
N SER A 16 -3.05 15.94 10.39
CA SER A 16 -2.31 16.22 9.15
C SER A 16 -3.22 16.00 7.93
N ASP A 17 -2.99 16.80 6.90
CA ASP A 17 -3.58 16.59 5.58
C ASP A 17 -3.34 15.16 5.09
N MET A 18 -4.40 14.59 4.52
CA MET A 18 -4.35 13.31 3.82
C MET A 18 -4.08 13.56 2.35
N ILE A 19 -3.05 12.92 1.81
CA ILE A 19 -2.58 13.10 0.44
C ILE A 19 -2.43 11.74 -0.24
N ASP A 20 -2.55 11.69 -1.56
CA ASP A 20 -2.32 10.50 -2.39
C ASP A 20 -1.09 10.66 -3.32
N VAL A 21 -0.43 11.81 -3.24
CA VAL A 21 0.72 12.20 -4.05
C VAL A 21 1.59 13.15 -3.25
N GLU A 22 2.90 12.94 -3.33
CA GLU A 22 3.90 13.82 -2.71
C GLU A 22 5.10 13.92 -3.66
N GLN A 23 5.66 15.12 -3.76
CA GLN A 23 6.89 15.35 -4.52
C GLN A 23 8.10 15.11 -3.61
N PHE A 24 9.14 14.51 -4.17
CA PHE A 24 10.45 14.38 -3.52
C PHE A 24 11.57 14.54 -4.56
N GLY A 25 12.75 14.97 -4.11
CA GLY A 25 13.96 15.19 -4.89
C GLY A 25 14.97 14.04 -4.79
N GLY A 26 16.11 14.18 -5.48
CA GLY A 26 17.10 13.10 -5.66
C GLY A 26 17.85 12.62 -4.41
N GLY A 27 17.72 13.32 -3.28
CA GLY A 27 18.27 12.90 -1.98
C GLY A 27 17.20 12.64 -0.92
N GLU A 28 15.93 12.69 -1.30
CA GLU A 28 14.81 12.59 -0.38
C GLU A 28 14.13 11.22 -0.50
N TYR A 29 13.43 10.83 0.56
CA TYR A 29 12.54 9.68 0.55
C TYR A 29 11.23 10.07 1.22
N ILE A 30 10.14 9.41 0.82
CA ILE A 30 8.85 9.53 1.48
C ILE A 30 8.61 8.24 2.25
N GLN A 31 8.07 8.37 3.46
CA GLN A 31 7.49 7.26 4.20
C GLN A 31 5.99 7.51 4.32
N ALA A 32 5.20 6.54 3.86
CA ALA A 32 3.75 6.61 3.85
C ALA A 32 3.16 5.36 4.50
N PHE A 33 2.22 5.55 5.43
CA PHE A 33 1.37 4.48 5.94
C PHE A 33 0.02 4.53 5.24
N VAL A 34 -0.34 3.43 4.60
CA VAL A 34 -1.61 3.27 3.87
C VAL A 34 -2.33 2.01 4.36
N ASN A 35 -3.65 2.04 4.31
CA ASN A 35 -4.45 0.83 4.45
C ASN A 35 -4.58 0.15 3.09
N ALA A 36 -4.33 -1.17 3.04
CA ALA A 36 -4.51 -1.93 1.81
C ALA A 36 -5.98 -1.84 1.35
N GLY A 37 -6.19 -1.40 0.11
CA GLY A 37 -7.52 -1.17 -0.46
C GLY A 37 -8.08 0.23 -0.20
N GLY A 38 -7.25 1.14 0.31
CA GLY A 38 -7.60 2.53 0.51
C GLY A 38 -8.58 2.78 1.64
N THR A 39 -9.26 3.93 1.58
CA THR A 39 -10.26 4.36 2.58
C THR A 39 -11.34 3.32 2.85
N TYR A 40 -11.72 2.54 1.84
CA TYR A 40 -12.78 1.54 1.93
C TYR A 40 -12.27 0.11 2.07
N SER A 41 -10.95 -0.12 2.13
CA SER A 41 -10.35 -1.46 2.25
C SER A 41 -10.79 -2.45 1.16
N ASN A 42 -11.00 -1.96 -0.06
CA ASN A 42 -11.49 -2.78 -1.16
C ASN A 42 -10.34 -3.58 -1.80
N PRO A 43 -10.49 -4.89 -2.03
CA PRO A 43 -9.59 -5.62 -2.91
C PRO A 43 -9.68 -5.08 -4.34
N GLY A 44 -8.54 -5.03 -5.04
CA GLY A 44 -8.50 -4.43 -6.36
C GLY A 44 -7.10 -4.25 -6.92
N THR A 45 -7.06 -3.78 -8.17
CA THR A 45 -5.82 -3.37 -8.83
C THR A 45 -5.83 -1.86 -8.92
N TYR A 46 -4.91 -1.22 -8.22
CA TYR A 46 -4.77 0.22 -8.15
C TYR A 46 -3.57 0.68 -8.96
N LEU A 47 -3.69 1.83 -9.62
CA LEU A 47 -2.57 2.41 -10.35
C LEU A 47 -1.65 3.16 -9.39
N TRP A 48 -0.36 2.86 -9.44
CA TRP A 48 0.69 3.68 -8.85
C TRP A 48 1.50 4.31 -9.98
N LEU A 49 1.78 5.61 -9.89
CA LEU A 49 2.44 6.33 -10.97
C LEU A 49 3.21 7.56 -10.48
N ASN A 50 4.23 7.95 -11.24
CA ASN A 50 4.81 9.29 -11.15
C ASN A 50 3.81 10.30 -11.71
N ALA A 51 3.38 11.32 -10.95
CA ALA A 51 2.33 12.25 -11.42
C ALA A 51 2.78 13.19 -12.56
N ARG A 52 4.07 13.18 -12.92
CA ARG A 52 4.62 13.97 -14.02
C ARG A 52 4.61 13.19 -15.33
N THR A 53 3.90 13.71 -16.33
CA THR A 53 3.66 13.05 -17.62
C THR A 53 4.91 12.47 -18.30
N PRO A 54 6.06 13.15 -18.38
CA PRO A 54 7.23 12.59 -19.06
C PRO A 54 7.73 11.28 -18.40
N TYR A 55 7.64 11.18 -17.08
CA TYR A 55 8.06 9.99 -16.35
C TYR A 55 7.02 8.86 -16.44
N GLN A 56 5.73 9.20 -16.56
CA GLN A 56 4.68 8.22 -16.86
C GLN A 56 4.92 7.59 -18.23
N GLN A 57 5.19 8.42 -19.25
CA GLN A 57 5.50 7.97 -20.60
C GLN A 57 6.77 7.12 -20.65
N ALA A 58 7.75 7.43 -19.79
CA ALA A 58 8.97 6.63 -19.62
C ALA A 58 8.79 5.36 -18.78
N GLY A 59 7.57 5.03 -18.33
CA GLY A 59 7.27 3.77 -17.64
C GLY A 59 7.39 3.80 -16.11
N GLN A 60 7.48 4.99 -15.48
CA GLN A 60 7.47 5.10 -14.01
C GLN A 60 6.05 4.99 -13.45
N TRP A 61 5.51 3.79 -13.55
CA TRP A 61 4.21 3.40 -13.01
C TRP A 61 4.18 1.89 -12.77
N GLY A 62 3.14 1.42 -12.08
CA GLY A 62 2.93 0.01 -11.80
C GLY A 62 1.57 -0.22 -11.16
N TYR A 63 1.27 -1.49 -10.90
CA TYR A 63 0.05 -1.87 -10.19
C TYR A 63 0.32 -2.17 -8.74
N PHE A 64 -0.46 -1.53 -7.86
CA PHE A 64 -0.58 -1.95 -6.48
C PHE A 64 -1.80 -2.87 -6.36
N LYS A 65 -1.54 -4.18 -6.29
CA LYS A 65 -2.61 -5.19 -6.24
C LYS A 65 -2.92 -5.57 -4.80
N VAL A 66 -4.16 -5.31 -4.38
CA VAL A 66 -4.71 -5.69 -3.09
C VAL A 66 -5.56 -6.93 -3.31
N LEU A 67 -5.15 -8.04 -2.69
CA LEU A 67 -5.85 -9.30 -2.85
C LEU A 67 -7.05 -9.40 -1.90
N PRO A 68 -8.11 -10.13 -2.29
CA PRO A 68 -9.17 -10.51 -1.37
C PRO A 68 -8.60 -11.32 -0.19
N GLY A 69 -9.32 -11.25 0.94
CA GLY A 69 -8.95 -12.02 2.12
C GLY A 69 -8.88 -13.52 1.84
N GLY A 70 -7.75 -14.14 2.20
CA GLY A 70 -7.53 -15.58 2.02
C GLY A 70 -7.07 -16.01 0.62
N ASP A 71 -6.94 -15.09 -0.34
CA ASP A 71 -6.42 -15.40 -1.68
C ASP A 71 -4.95 -15.88 -1.62
N ARG A 72 -4.64 -16.91 -2.41
CA ARG A 72 -3.31 -17.55 -2.56
C ARG A 72 -2.89 -17.72 -4.02
N SER A 73 -3.52 -16.98 -4.93
CA SER A 73 -3.26 -17.05 -6.37
C SER A 73 -1.88 -16.53 -6.78
N ILE A 74 -1.24 -15.68 -5.95
CA ILE A 74 0.15 -15.27 -6.16
C ILE A 74 1.06 -16.41 -5.74
N LEU A 75 1.54 -17.15 -6.75
CA LEU A 75 2.52 -18.22 -6.56
C LEU A 75 3.95 -17.65 -6.51
N PRO A 76 4.87 -18.31 -5.80
CA PRO A 76 6.29 -17.96 -5.85
C PRO A 76 6.83 -18.04 -7.29
N LEU A 77 7.71 -17.11 -7.64
CA LEU A 77 8.40 -17.14 -8.92
C LEU A 77 9.28 -18.40 -9.01
N GLY A 78 9.23 -19.11 -10.15
CA GLY A 78 10.08 -20.28 -10.41
C GLY A 78 9.55 -21.62 -9.87
N GLY A 79 8.27 -21.72 -9.51
CA GLY A 79 7.67 -23.00 -9.07
C GLY A 79 8.13 -23.47 -7.69
N ALA A 80 8.81 -22.59 -6.93
CA ALA A 80 9.09 -22.86 -5.53
C ALA A 80 7.78 -23.12 -4.79
N ALA A 81 7.75 -24.15 -3.94
CA ALA A 81 6.60 -24.42 -3.10
C ALA A 81 6.27 -23.17 -2.27
N PRO A 82 4.99 -22.76 -2.17
CA PRO A 82 4.59 -21.68 -1.28
C PRO A 82 5.12 -21.98 0.12
N LYS A 83 6.02 -21.14 0.65
CA LYS A 83 6.38 -21.24 2.07
C LYS A 83 5.09 -21.10 2.87
N PRO A 84 4.85 -21.91 3.90
CA PRO A 84 3.75 -21.63 4.84
C PRO A 84 3.95 -20.22 5.38
N GLY A 85 3.05 -19.32 5.01
CA GLY A 85 3.20 -17.88 5.16
C GLY A 85 1.85 -17.22 5.35
N LYS A 86 1.87 -16.01 5.91
CA LYS A 86 0.67 -15.24 6.25
C LYS A 86 -0.20 -15.06 5.00
N THR A 87 -1.46 -15.47 5.11
CA THR A 87 -2.48 -15.16 4.11
C THR A 87 -2.93 -13.72 4.24
N ALA A 88 -3.55 -13.16 3.19
CA ALA A 88 -4.22 -11.85 3.23
C ALA A 88 -5.46 -11.84 4.15
N SER A 89 -5.53 -12.71 5.16
CA SER A 89 -6.61 -12.75 6.14
C SER A 89 -6.39 -11.64 7.17
N LYS A 90 -7.36 -10.73 7.30
CA LYS A 90 -7.46 -9.85 8.47
C LYS A 90 -7.79 -10.74 9.67
N GLY A 91 -6.82 -11.01 10.54
CA GLY A 91 -7.06 -11.72 11.79
C GLY A 91 -7.97 -10.87 12.68
N ALA A 92 -9.09 -11.44 13.13
CA ALA A 92 -9.87 -10.84 14.21
C ALA A 92 -9.09 -11.04 15.53
N GLY A 93 -8.17 -10.13 15.82
CA GLY A 93 -7.34 -10.20 17.04
C GLY A 93 -6.10 -9.32 17.04
N ASP A 94 -5.68 -8.84 15.87
CA ASP A 94 -4.43 -8.08 15.69
C ASP A 94 -4.57 -6.61 16.15
N ASP A 95 -5.81 -6.14 16.34
CA ASP A 95 -6.16 -4.76 16.72
C ASP A 95 -5.98 -4.48 18.22
N VAL A 96 -5.58 -5.48 19.02
CA VAL A 96 -5.41 -5.33 20.48
C VAL A 96 -3.96 -5.59 20.86
N LEU A 97 -3.05 -4.72 20.38
CA LEU A 97 -1.82 -4.48 21.14
C LEU A 97 -2.26 -3.95 22.50
N SER A 98 -2.01 -4.76 23.53
CA SER A 98 -2.29 -4.51 24.94
C SER A 98 -1.91 -3.08 25.36
N MET A 99 -2.86 -2.15 25.32
CA MET A 99 -2.85 -1.01 26.24
C MET A 99 -3.19 -1.58 27.61
N ASN A 100 -2.15 -1.92 28.37
CA ASN A 100 -2.31 -2.23 29.78
C ASN A 100 -2.96 -1.04 30.50
N LYS A 101 -3.85 -1.39 31.43
CA LYS A 101 -4.59 -0.52 32.36
C LYS A 101 -3.70 0.44 33.12
#